data_AF-A0A537W1C4-F1
#
_entry.id   AF-A0A537W1C4-F1
#
_cell.length_a   1.000
_cell.length_b   1.000
_cell.length_c   1.000
_cell.angle_alpha   90.00
_cell.angle_beta   90.00
_cell.angle_gamma   90.00
#
_symmetry.space_group_name_H-M   'P 1'
#
loop_
_entity.id
_entity.type
_entity.pdbx_description
1 polymer ?
#
loop_
_entity_poly.entity_id
_entity_poly.type
_entity_poly.pdbx_seq_one_letter_code
_entity_poly.pdbx_strand_id
1 'polypeptide(L)'
;MRVYIIGNDGIILCREPPAAVNEGEIVVASNEELHAAQLSGKRLLALWNALPDVEKRKKVGDRDALIDQLWSAVEALPDPDQQSDTKPPSKQEAVVAMLQRSEGATVDEVASAMGWQRHTVRGLFSGTLKKKLGLT
;
A
#
# COMPACT_ATOMS: atom_id res chain seq x y z
N MET A 1 4.72 18.43 11.62
CA MET A 1 4.66 18.92 10.23
C MET A 1 4.65 17.69 9.34
N ARG A 2 3.66 17.51 8.47
CA ARG A 2 3.60 16.33 7.59
C ARG A 2 4.57 16.55 6.44
N VAL A 3 5.41 15.56 6.18
CA VAL A 3 6.42 15.59 5.13
C VAL A 3 6.18 14.36 4.26
N TYR A 4 6.14 14.53 2.94
CA TYR A 4 5.87 13.44 2.01
C TYR A 4 7.13 13.14 1.21
N ILE A 5 7.53 11.88 1.17
CA ILE A 5 8.65 11.40 0.37
C ILE A 5 8.10 10.79 -0.91
N ILE A 6 8.42 11.41 -2.04
CA ILE A 6 8.04 10.97 -3.37
C ILE A 6 9.14 10.06 -3.91
N GLY A 7 8.89 8.75 -3.85
CA GLY A 7 9.74 7.75 -4.47
C GLY A 7 9.54 7.68 -5.98
N ASN A 8 10.11 6.65 -6.59
CA ASN A 8 9.88 6.34 -8.00
C ASN A 8 8.49 5.73 -8.25
N ASP A 9 7.99 4.96 -7.28
CA ASP A 9 6.79 4.11 -7.43
C ASP A 9 5.70 4.37 -6.38
N GLY A 10 5.85 5.40 -5.53
CA GLY A 10 4.87 5.70 -4.48
C GLY A 10 5.18 6.95 -3.66
N ILE A 11 4.23 7.32 -2.80
CA ILE A 11 4.34 8.44 -1.86
C ILE A 11 4.31 7.86 -0.45
N ILE A 12 5.29 8.25 0.38
CA ILE A 12 5.38 7.84 1.78
C ILE A 12 5.12 9.07 2.65
N LEU A 13 4.15 9.01 3.55
CA LEU A 13 3.94 10.03 4.57
C LEU A 13 4.91 9.82 5.73
N CYS A 14 5.74 10.82 6.01
CA CYS A 14 6.65 10.89 7.14
C CYS A 14 6.24 12.02 8.09
N ARG A 15 6.17 11.72 9.39
CA ARG A 15 5.88 12.74 10.42
C ARG A 15 7.11 13.57 10.80
N GLU A 16 8.29 13.10 10.41
CA GLU A 16 9.59 13.73 10.68
C GLU A 16 10.37 13.87 9.37
N PRO A 17 11.07 15.00 9.13
CA PRO A 17 11.91 15.16 7.96
C PRO A 17 13.02 14.09 7.99
N PRO A 18 13.19 13.29 6.94
CA PRO A 18 14.18 12.23 6.93
C PRO A 18 15.59 12.82 7.04
N ALA A 19 16.42 12.25 7.91
CA ALA A 19 17.81 12.66 8.10
C ALA A 19 18.69 12.44 6.84
N ALA A 20 18.24 11.57 5.93
CA ALA A 20 18.84 11.32 4.64
C ALA A 20 17.74 11.06 3.60
N VAL A 21 17.81 11.75 2.46
CA VAL A 21 16.96 11.51 1.30
C VAL A 21 17.74 10.59 0.36
N ASN A 22 17.15 9.45 -0.05
CA ASN A 22 17.86 8.56 -0.97
C ASN A 22 17.96 9.18 -2.37
N GLU A 23 18.96 8.76 -3.15
CA GLU A 23 19.20 9.27 -4.50
C GLU A 23 17.99 9.02 -5.41
N GLY A 24 17.25 10.09 -5.75
CA GLY A 24 16.02 10.04 -6.56
C GLY A 24 14.70 10.24 -5.80
N GLU A 25 14.73 10.25 -4.47
CA GLU A 25 13.57 10.62 -3.63
C GLU A 25 13.46 12.14 -3.54
N ILE A 26 12.22 12.65 -3.61
CA ILE A 26 11.95 14.08 -3.44
C ILE A 26 11.10 14.26 -2.20
N VAL A 27 11.59 15.06 -1.28
CA VAL A 27 10.85 15.43 -0.08
C VAL A 27 10.00 16.66 -0.40
N VAL A 28 8.70 16.57 -0.19
CA VAL A 28 7.76 17.67 -0.35
C VAL A 28 6.91 17.85 0.90
N ALA A 29 6.79 19.09 1.37
CA ALA A 29 5.96 19.48 2.50
C ALA A 29 4.79 20.39 2.07
N SER A 30 4.75 20.80 0.80
CA SER A 30 3.68 21.64 0.25
C SER A 30 3.39 21.32 -1.22
N ASN A 31 2.21 21.74 -1.67
CA ASN A 31 1.81 21.69 -3.08
C ASN A 31 2.81 22.46 -3.99
N GLU A 32 3.36 23.59 -3.51
CA GLU A 32 4.34 24.39 -4.26
C GLU A 32 5.65 23.62 -4.49
N GLU A 33 6.13 22.88 -3.48
CA GLU A 33 7.31 22.02 -3.59
C GLU A 33 7.08 20.87 -4.58
N LEU A 34 5.85 20.35 -4.64
CA LEU A 34 5.46 19.32 -5.61
C LEU A 34 5.46 19.85 -7.06
N HIS A 35 5.06 21.11 -7.27
CA HIS A 35 5.19 21.78 -8.57
C HIS A 35 6.66 22.03 -8.94
N ALA A 36 7.47 22.49 -7.98
CA ALA A 36 8.89 22.75 -8.16
C ALA A 36 9.71 21.49 -8.47
N ALA A 37 9.25 20.32 -8.02
CA ALA A 37 9.88 19.01 -8.28
C ALA A 37 9.91 18.61 -9.76
N GLN A 38 9.22 19.32 -10.66
CA GLN A 38 9.19 19.10 -12.11
C GLN A 38 8.96 17.63 -12.52
N LEU A 39 8.13 16.90 -11.78
CA LEU A 39 7.84 15.48 -12.01
C LEU A 39 7.39 15.18 -13.46
N SER A 40 8.04 14.21 -14.11
CA SER A 40 7.61 13.79 -15.46
C SER A 40 6.19 13.24 -15.45
N GLY A 41 5.46 13.36 -16.57
CA GLY A 41 4.10 12.81 -16.67
C GLY A 41 4.01 11.31 -16.37
N LYS A 42 5.05 10.54 -16.71
CA LYS A 42 5.13 9.11 -16.32
C LYS A 42 5.18 8.93 -14.80
N ARG A 43 5.95 9.78 -14.12
CA ARG A 43 6.09 9.74 -12.66
C ARG A 43 4.80 10.17 -11.96
N LEU A 44 4.14 11.22 -12.44
CA LEU A 44 2.82 11.62 -11.91
C LEU A 44 1.77 10.52 -12.05
N LEU A 45 1.76 9.82 -13.19
CA LEU A 45 0.85 8.70 -13.40
C LEU A 45 1.14 7.52 -12.47
N ALA A 46 2.43 7.21 -12.26
CA ALA A 46 2.85 6.16 -11.33
C ALA A 46 2.43 6.50 -9.90
N LEU A 47 2.67 7.74 -9.46
CA LEU A 47 2.28 8.23 -8.12
C LEU A 47 0.77 8.21 -7.91
N TRP A 48 -0.01 8.68 -8.89
CA TRP A 48 -1.47 8.60 -8.83
C TRP A 48 -1.96 7.16 -8.73
N ASN A 49 -1.40 6.25 -9.54
CA ASN A 49 -1.79 4.84 -9.54
C ASN A 49 -1.29 4.06 -8.31
N ALA A 50 -0.37 4.63 -7.54
CA ALA A 50 0.12 4.08 -6.29
C ALA A 50 -0.75 4.48 -5.08
N LEU A 51 -1.61 5.51 -5.22
CA LEU A 51 -2.54 5.86 -4.16
C LEU A 51 -3.60 4.76 -3.98
N PRO A 52 -3.92 4.38 -2.74
CA PRO A 52 -5.03 3.47 -2.45
C PRO A 52 -6.36 4.17 -2.70
N ASP A 53 -7.36 3.38 -3.13
CA ASP A 53 -8.75 3.81 -3.34
C ASP A 53 -9.01 4.93 -4.37
N VAL A 54 -8.02 5.28 -5.19
CA VAL A 54 -8.22 6.18 -6.34
C VAL A 54 -8.41 5.41 -7.64
N GLU A 55 -9.25 5.95 -8.53
CA GLU A 55 -9.44 5.37 -9.86
C GLU A 55 -8.17 5.52 -10.71
N LYS A 56 -7.64 4.38 -11.17
CA LYS A 56 -6.38 4.34 -11.93
C LYS A 56 -6.53 5.09 -13.24
N ARG A 57 -5.58 5.98 -13.52
CA ARG A 57 -5.53 6.76 -14.76
C ARG A 57 -4.60 6.08 -15.77
N LYS A 58 -4.95 6.16 -17.06
CA LYS A 58 -4.14 5.64 -18.17
C LYS A 58 -3.28 6.71 -18.85
N LYS A 59 -3.64 7.99 -18.70
CA LYS A 59 -2.94 9.11 -19.32
C LYS A 59 -2.93 10.29 -18.36
N VAL A 60 -1.86 11.08 -18.41
CA VAL A 60 -1.81 12.42 -17.81
C VAL A 60 -2.46 13.36 -18.81
N GLY A 61 -3.59 13.94 -18.44
CA GLY A 61 -4.25 15.00 -19.20
C GLY A 61 -3.56 16.32 -18.91
N ASP A 62 -4.22 17.15 -18.11
CA ASP A 62 -3.62 18.37 -17.54
C ASP A 62 -2.67 17.99 -16.40
N ARG A 63 -1.42 18.44 -16.51
CA ARG A 63 -0.35 18.12 -15.55
C ARG A 63 -0.53 18.87 -14.24
N ASP A 64 -0.85 20.16 -14.29
CA ASP A 64 -0.93 21.01 -13.11
C ASP A 64 -2.18 20.64 -12.31
N ALA A 65 -3.30 20.41 -13.01
CA ALA A 65 -4.50 19.89 -12.36
C ALA A 65 -4.30 18.48 -11.74
N LEU A 66 -3.45 17.63 -12.34
CA LEU A 66 -3.12 16.33 -11.76
C LEU A 66 -2.24 16.46 -10.51
N ILE A 67 -1.33 17.44 -10.47
CA ILE A 67 -0.50 17.74 -9.30
C ILE A 67 -1.38 18.22 -8.14
N ASP A 68 -2.32 19.14 -8.40
CA ASP A 68 -3.27 19.63 -7.40
C ASP A 68 -4.17 18.51 -6.86
N GLN A 69 -4.69 17.68 -7.75
CA GLN A 69 -5.50 16.52 -7.37
C GLN A 69 -4.70 15.49 -6.57
N LEU A 70 -3.44 15.26 -6.93
CA LEU A 70 -2.56 14.35 -6.22
C LEU A 70 -2.28 14.87 -4.80
N TRP A 71 -1.96 16.16 -4.66
CA TRP A 71 -1.76 16.78 -3.36
C TRP A 71 -3.00 16.68 -2.47
N SER A 72 -4.17 17.03 -3.01
CA SER A 72 -5.44 16.93 -2.27
C SER A 72 -5.77 15.49 -1.87
N ALA A 73 -5.53 14.51 -2.74
CA ALA A 73 -5.74 13.10 -2.42
C ALA A 73 -4.79 12.62 -1.31
N VAL A 74 -3.53 13.03 -1.35
CA VAL A 74 -2.51 12.70 -0.34
C VAL A 74 -2.78 13.35 1.01
N GLU A 75 -3.31 14.58 1.04
CA GLU A 75 -3.77 15.23 2.27
C GLU A 75 -5.03 14.57 2.85
N ALA A 76 -5.91 14.07 1.97
CA ALA A 76 -7.13 13.36 2.33
C ALA A 76 -6.88 11.91 2.76
N LEU A 77 -5.70 11.34 2.48
CA LEU A 77 -5.36 9.99 2.93
C LEU A 77 -5.31 9.95 4.47
N PRO A 78 -5.97 8.95 5.10
CA PRO A 78 -5.80 8.72 6.53
C PRO A 78 -4.35 8.33 6.80
N ASP A 79 -3.84 8.69 7.99
CA ASP A 79 -2.47 8.33 8.40
C ASP A 79 -2.19 6.84 8.15
N PRO A 80 -1.00 6.46 7.64
CA PRO A 80 -0.68 5.09 7.22
C PRO A 80 -0.81 4.05 8.34
N ASP A 81 -0.81 4.49 9.61
CA ASP A 81 -1.13 3.67 10.78
C ASP A 81 -2.58 3.12 10.75
N GLN A 82 -3.45 3.66 9.88
CA GLN A 82 -4.89 3.34 9.81
C GLN A 82 -5.30 2.68 8.48
N GLN A 83 -4.38 2.51 7.52
CA GLN A 83 -4.71 2.01 6.16
C GLN A 83 -4.71 0.47 6.02
N SER A 84 -4.51 -0.28 7.10
CA SER A 84 -4.61 -1.75 7.09
C SER A 84 -6.03 -2.30 7.03
N ASP A 85 -7.09 -1.48 7.14
CA ASP A 85 -8.44 -1.98 7.47
C ASP A 85 -9.51 -1.89 6.38
N THR A 86 -9.25 -1.36 5.19
CA THR A 86 -10.36 -1.05 4.24
C THR A 86 -10.61 -2.08 3.15
N LYS A 87 -9.80 -3.14 3.03
CA LYS A 87 -10.15 -4.29 2.19
C LYS A 87 -10.63 -5.42 3.08
N PRO A 88 -11.85 -5.98 2.90
CA PRO A 88 -12.20 -7.21 3.59
C PRO A 88 -11.10 -8.22 3.26
N PRO A 89 -10.41 -8.77 4.28
CA PRO A 89 -9.26 -9.62 4.02
C PRO A 89 -9.74 -10.74 3.11
N SER A 90 -9.02 -10.95 2.01
CA SER A 90 -9.25 -12.14 1.21
C SER A 90 -9.22 -13.35 2.16
N LYS A 91 -9.98 -14.40 1.86
CA LYS A 91 -10.01 -15.60 2.74
C LYS A 91 -8.61 -16.10 3.07
N GLN A 92 -7.64 -15.91 2.18
CA GLN A 92 -6.23 -16.21 2.40
C GLN A 92 -5.54 -15.24 3.39
N GLU A 93 -5.78 -13.93 3.30
CA GLU A 93 -5.27 -12.94 4.26
C GLU A 93 -5.86 -13.14 5.65
N ALA A 94 -7.13 -13.52 5.75
CA ALA A 94 -7.74 -13.88 7.03
C ALA A 94 -7.05 -15.10 7.65
N VAL A 95 -6.71 -16.12 6.85
CA VAL A 95 -5.90 -17.26 7.32
C VAL A 95 -4.49 -16.85 7.73
N VAL A 96 -3.83 -15.97 6.98
CA VAL A 96 -2.50 -15.44 7.35
C VAL A 96 -2.57 -14.68 8.68
N ALA A 97 -3.57 -13.82 8.86
CA ALA A 97 -3.78 -13.08 10.10
C ALA A 97 -4.01 -14.03 11.28
N MET A 98 -4.81 -15.10 11.10
CA MET A 98 -4.99 -16.14 12.11
C MET A 98 -3.66 -16.80 12.50
N LEU A 99 -2.79 -17.09 11.52
CA LEU A 99 -1.47 -17.71 11.75
C LEU A 99 -0.45 -16.76 12.39
N GLN A 100 -0.56 -15.45 12.14
CA GLN A 100 0.33 -14.42 12.71
C GLN A 100 0.05 -14.11 14.19
N ARG A 101 -1.09 -14.57 14.73
CA ARG A 101 -1.38 -14.45 16.17
C ARG A 101 -0.28 -15.16 16.98
N SER A 102 0.01 -14.66 18.18
CA SER A 102 1.03 -15.23 19.08
C SER A 102 0.78 -16.69 19.44
N GLU A 103 -0.50 -17.10 19.47
CA GLU A 103 -0.95 -18.49 19.69
C GLU A 103 -0.92 -19.35 18.41
N GLY A 104 -0.74 -18.73 17.25
CA GLY A 104 -0.89 -19.35 15.93
C GLY A 104 -2.35 -19.64 15.56
N ALA A 105 -2.53 -20.57 14.63
CA ALA A 105 -3.86 -21.10 14.32
C ALA A 105 -3.77 -22.58 13.95
N THR A 106 -4.70 -23.37 14.47
CA THR A 106 -4.79 -24.79 14.12
C THR A 106 -5.55 -24.99 12.81
N VAL A 107 -5.34 -26.15 12.16
CA VAL A 107 -6.06 -26.51 10.93
C VAL A 107 -7.58 -26.56 11.17
N ASP A 108 -8.01 -26.99 12.35
CA ASP A 108 -9.42 -27.07 12.73
C ASP A 108 -10.06 -25.69 12.97
N GLU A 109 -9.32 -24.76 13.57
CA GLU A 109 -9.74 -23.37 13.73
C GLU A 109 -9.91 -22.69 12.37
N VAL A 110 -8.92 -22.85 11.49
CA VAL A 110 -8.98 -22.28 10.13
C VAL A 110 -10.11 -22.91 9.32
N ALA A 111 -10.30 -24.22 9.43
CA ALA A 111 -11.40 -24.93 8.77
C ALA A 111 -12.77 -24.40 9.23
N SER A 112 -12.95 -24.20 10.53
CA SER A 112 -14.20 -23.71 11.12
C SER A 112 -14.46 -22.24 10.74
N ALA A 113 -13.44 -21.39 10.80
CA ALA A 113 -13.55 -19.97 10.46
C ALA A 113 -13.84 -19.73 8.96
N MET A 114 -13.28 -20.55 8.07
CA MET A 114 -13.43 -20.40 6.62
C MET A 114 -14.58 -21.23 6.01
N GLY A 115 -15.18 -22.13 6.80
CA GLY A 115 -16.13 -23.14 6.29
C GLY A 115 -15.47 -24.13 5.32
N TRP A 116 -14.19 -24.42 5.53
CA TRP A 116 -13.39 -25.30 4.67
C TRP A 116 -13.18 -26.67 5.29
N GLN A 117 -12.97 -27.68 4.46
CA GLN A 117 -12.53 -28.98 4.93
C GLN A 117 -11.04 -28.96 5.26
N ARG A 118 -10.60 -29.81 6.21
CA ARG A 118 -9.20 -29.90 6.66
C ARG A 118 -8.20 -30.08 5.51
N HIS A 119 -8.55 -30.85 4.49
CA HIS A 119 -7.67 -31.10 3.34
C HIS A 119 -7.54 -29.86 2.43
N THR A 120 -8.56 -29.01 2.35
CA THR A 120 -8.52 -27.72 1.65
C THR A 120 -7.56 -26.76 2.34
N VAL A 121 -7.63 -26.69 3.67
CA VAL A 121 -6.70 -25.89 4.49
C VAL A 121 -5.26 -26.37 4.30
N ARG A 122 -5.03 -27.68 4.37
CA ARG A 122 -3.70 -28.27 4.11
C ARG A 122 -3.20 -27.96 2.69
N GLY A 123 -4.06 -28.02 1.68
CA GLY A 123 -3.71 -27.66 0.30
C GLY A 123 -3.30 -26.19 0.17
N LEU A 124 -4.00 -25.28 0.85
CA LEU A 124 -3.64 -23.86 0.89
C LEU A 124 -2.27 -23.65 1.55
N PHE A 125 -2.00 -24.34 2.65
CA PHE A 125 -0.74 -24.24 3.42
C PHE A 125 0.45 -24.69 2.58
N SER A 126 0.36 -25.88 1.99
CA SER A 126 1.45 -26.48 1.21
C SER A 126 1.66 -25.82 -0.16
N GLY A 127 0.62 -25.20 -0.73
CA GLY A 127 0.68 -24.60 -2.06
C GLY A 127 0.85 -23.08 -2.02
N THR A 128 -0.25 -22.39 -1.75
CA THR A 128 -0.34 -20.93 -1.92
C THR A 128 0.43 -20.18 -0.84
N LEU A 129 0.31 -20.59 0.42
CA LEU A 129 1.00 -19.93 1.53
C LEU A 129 2.50 -20.19 1.49
N LYS A 130 2.92 -21.43 1.22
CA LYS A 130 4.34 -21.77 1.00
C LYS A 130 4.98 -20.85 -0.05
N LYS A 131 4.33 -20.68 -1.21
CA LYS A 131 4.80 -19.80 -2.29
C LYS A 131 4.78 -18.31 -1.92
N LYS A 132 3.68 -17.83 -1.33
CA LYS A 132 3.49 -16.41 -0.97
C LYS A 132 4.48 -15.96 0.12
N LEU A 133 4.84 -16.86 1.04
CA LEU A 133 5.76 -16.58 2.15
C LEU A 133 7.22 -16.91 1.83
N GLY A 134 7.54 -17.40 0.62
CA GLY A 134 8.91 -17.71 0.21
C GLY A 134 9.59 -18.82 1.02
N LEU A 135 8.82 -19.63 1.75
CA LEU A 135 9.33 -20.74 2.54
C LEU A 135 9.67 -21.87 1.55
N THR A 136 10.94 -21.96 1.15
CA THR A 136 11.39 -22.93 0.15
C THR A 136 11.77 -24.24 0.82
#